data_AF-A0AAD9MWH8-F1
#
_entry.id   AF-A0AAD9MWH8-F1
#
_cell.length_a   1.000
_cell.length_b   1.000
_cell.length_c   1.000
_cell.angle_alpha   90.00
_cell.angle_beta   90.00
_cell.angle_gamma   90.00
#
_symmetry.space_group_name_H-M   'P 1'
#
loop_
_entity.id
_entity.type
_entity.pdbx_description
1 polymer ?
#
loop_
_entity_poly.entity_id
_entity_poly.type
_entity_poly.pdbx_seq_one_letter_code
_entity_poly.pdbx_strand_id
1 'polypeptide(L)' 'MRREYLEYVKEYADRLEPYMKELEDSGQWRRLERSPVSNYSFGKDGVVFVYRVIQNGSSSMASKII' A
#
# COMPACT_ATOMS: atom_id res chain seq x y z
N MET A 1 -2.62 -7.42 1.39
CA MET A 1 -1.52 -8.37 1.12
C MET A 1 -1.20 -9.09 2.41
N ARG A 2 -0.59 -10.28 2.41
CA ARG A 2 -0.17 -10.91 3.66
C ARG A 2 0.90 -10.05 4.35
N ARG A 3 0.78 -9.88 5.67
CA ARG A 3 1.70 -9.05 6.48
C ARG A 3 3.15 -9.52 6.38
N GLU A 4 3.32 -10.84 6.33
CA GLU A 4 4.60 -11.55 6.14
C GLU A 4 5.45 -11.01 4.98
N TYR A 5 4.80 -10.48 3.93
CA TYR A 5 5.49 -9.96 2.75
C TYR A 5 6.24 -8.67 3.07
N LEU A 6 5.68 -7.85 3.97
CA LEU A 6 6.34 -6.63 4.43
C LEU A 6 7.44 -6.92 5.45
N GLU A 7 7.41 -8.08 6.08
CA GLU A 7 8.32 -8.41 7.20
C GLU A 7 9.56 -9.18 6.75
N TYR A 8 9.42 -10.20 5.89
CA TYR A 8 10.55 -11.09 5.60
C TYR A 8 10.59 -11.66 4.17
N VAL A 9 9.63 -11.33 3.30
CA VAL A 9 9.75 -11.68 1.87
C VAL A 9 10.62 -10.64 1.19
N LYS A 10 11.87 -11.02 0.86
CA LYS A 10 12.94 -10.14 0.39
C LYS A 10 12.57 -9.25 -0.80
N GLU A 11 11.64 -9.69 -1.64
CA GLU A 11 11.15 -8.94 -2.81
C GLU A 11 10.34 -7.70 -2.42
N TYR A 12 9.71 -7.71 -1.24
CA TYR A 12 8.79 -6.67 -0.78
C TYR A 12 9.27 -5.97 0.49
N ALA A 13 9.89 -6.72 1.40
CA ALA A 13 10.52 -6.21 2.61
C ALA A 13 11.53 -5.12 2.23
N ASP A 14 11.45 -3.98 2.92
CA ASP A 14 12.28 -2.79 2.70
C ASP A 14 12.22 -2.20 1.27
N ARG A 15 11.26 -2.60 0.44
CA ARG A 15 11.12 -2.13 -0.95
C ARG A 15 9.77 -1.51 -1.23
N LEU A 16 8.69 -2.18 -0.82
CA LEU A 16 7.34 -1.78 -1.19
C LEU A 16 6.91 -0.47 -0.50
N GLU A 17 7.00 -0.39 0.83
CA GLU A 17 6.60 0.82 1.56
C GLU A 17 7.50 2.03 1.24
N PRO A 18 8.83 1.88 1.05
CA PRO A 18 9.68 2.96 0.54
C PRO A 18 9.27 3.46 -0.84
N TYR A 19 9.01 2.57 -1.80
CA TYR A 19 8.56 2.97 -3.14
C TYR A 19 7.19 3.68 -3.11
N MET A 20 6.26 3.18 -2.30
CA MET A 20 4.98 3.88 -2.09
C MET A 20 5.20 5.28 -1.49
N LYS A 21 6.16 5.44 -0.58
CA LYS A 21 6.52 6.75 -0.03
C LYS A 21 7.12 7.67 -1.10
N GLU A 22 7.98 7.18 -1.99
CA GLU A 22 8.52 7.96 -3.11
C GLU A 22 7.39 8.48 -4.04
N LEU A 23 6.36 7.68 -4.27
CA LEU A 23 5.17 8.10 -5.02
C LEU A 23 4.37 9.18 -4.29
N GLU A 24 4.32 9.15 -2.96
CA GLU A 24 3.73 10.23 -2.16
C GLU A 24 4.57 11.50 -2.18
N ASP A 25 5.88 11.38 -1.98
CA ASP A 25 6.83 12.50 -1.94
C ASP A 25 6.91 13.21 -3.31
N SER A 26 6.77 12.47 -4.40
CA SER A 26 6.69 13.02 -5.77
C SER A 26 5.33 13.63 -6.10
N GLY A 27 4.38 13.64 -5.16
CA GLY A 27 3.04 14.20 -5.33
C GLY A 27 2.16 13.41 -6.29
N GLN A 28 2.55 12.18 -6.64
CA GLN A 28 1.75 11.31 -7.50
C GLN A 28 0.65 10.63 -6.69
N TRP A 29 0.95 10.19 -5.45
CA TRP A 29 0.00 9.51 -4.58
C TRP A 29 -0.22 10.26 -3.27
N ARG A 30 -1.31 9.95 -2.58
CA ARG A 30 -1.55 10.37 -1.20
C ARG A 30 -2.09 9.19 -0.42
N ARG A 31 -1.42 8.79 0.66
CA ARG A 31 -1.92 7.74 1.55
C ARG A 31 -3.18 8.19 2.25
N LEU A 32 -4.22 7.37 2.17
CA LEU A 32 -5.48 7.54 2.88
C LEU A 32 -5.55 6.61 4.09
N GLU A 33 -5.06 5.38 3.94
CA GLU A 33 -5.14 4.37 4.99
C GLU A 33 -3.99 3.36 4.88
N ARG A 34 -3.54 2.87 6.03
CA ARG A 34 -2.76 1.64 6.19
C ARG A 34 -3.31 0.90 7.41
N SER A 35 -4.04 -0.18 7.19
CA SER A 35 -4.71 -0.91 8.27
C SER A 35 -4.33 -2.40 8.29
N PRO A 36 -4.04 -2.96 9.48
CA PRO A 36 -3.90 -4.40 9.62
C PRO A 36 -5.27 -5.08 9.48
N VAL A 37 -5.29 -6.26 8.87
CA VAL A 37 -6.51 -7.08 8.71
C VAL A 37 -6.22 -8.48 9.23
N SER A 38 -6.90 -8.88 10.30
CA SER A 38 -6.77 -10.23 10.86
C SER A 38 -7.38 -11.29 9.93
N ASN A 39 -6.77 -12.47 9.86
CA ASN A 39 -7.28 -13.60 9.06
C ASN A 39 -7.61 -13.20 7.59
N TYR A 40 -6.74 -12.40 6.99
CA TYR A 40 -6.90 -11.86 5.65
C TYR A 40 -6.89 -12.95 4.57
N SER A 41 -5.98 -13.94 4.67
CA SER A 41 -5.88 -15.04 3.71
C SER A 41 -5.15 -16.24 4.31
N PHE A 42 -5.66 -17.47 4.09
CA PHE A 42 -5.05 -18.71 4.59
C PHE A 42 -4.73 -18.71 6.11
N GLY A 43 -5.58 -18.09 6.93
CA GLY A 43 -5.31 -17.98 8.37
C GLY A 43 -4.23 -16.96 8.74
N LYS A 44 -3.74 -16.17 7.79
CA LYS A 44 -2.67 -15.18 7.98
C LYS A 44 -3.22 -13.77 8.00
N ASP A 45 -2.59 -12.93 8.82
CA ASP A 45 -2.86 -11.51 8.86
C ASP A 45 -2.36 -10.81 7.60
N GLY A 46 -3.05 -9.73 7.27
CA GLY A 46 -2.73 -8.88 6.13
C GLY A 46 -2.58 -7.43 6.53
N VAL A 47 -2.16 -6.64 5.54
CA VAL A 47 -2.19 -5.19 5.58
C VAL A 47 -2.90 -4.71 4.32
N VAL A 48 -3.80 -3.74 4.48
CA VAL A 48 -4.48 -3.05 3.39
C VAL A 48 -3.93 -1.63 3.32
N PHE A 49 -3.63 -1.19 2.10
CA PHE A 49 -3.27 0.18 1.82
C PHE A 49 -4.31 0.83 0.92
N VAL A 50 -4.70 2.06 1.27
CA VAL A 50 -5.61 2.86 0.45
C VAL A 50 -4.88 4.14 0.08
N TYR A 51 -4.79 4.41 -1.22
CA TYR A 51 -4.16 5.60 -1.76
C TYR A 51 -5.11 6.35 -2.69
N ARG A 52 -4.97 7.68 -2.73
CA ARG A 52 -5.52 8.52 -3.79
C ARG A 52 -4.41 8.80 -4.80
N VAL A 53 -4.69 8.56 -6.08
CA VAL A 53 -3.80 8.94 -7.17
C VAL A 53 -4.09 10.40 -7.56
N ILE A 54 -3.05 11.20 -7.70
CA ILE A 54 -3.09 12.61 -8.10
C ILE A 54 -2.71 12.64 -9.59
N GLN A 55 -3.72 12.63 -10.46
CA GLN A 55 -3.53 12.84 -11.89
C GLN A 55 -3.63 14.34 -12.16
N ASN A 56 -2.64 14.90 -12.87
CA ASN A 56 -2.59 16.31 -13.26
C ASN A 56 -3.93 16.76 -13.90
N GLY A 57 -4.78 17.44 -13.11
CA GLY A 57 -6.01 18.10 -13.56
C GLY A 57 -7.34 17.36 -13.38
N SER A 58 -7.37 16.09 -12.94
CA SER A 58 -8.62 15.43 -12.54
C SER A 58 -8.35 14.33 -11.55
N SER A 59 -8.80 14.53 -10.31
CA SER A 59 -8.76 13.52 -9.25
C SER A 59 -9.70 12.36 -9.60
N SER A 60 -9.16 11.26 -10.10
CA SER A 60 -9.88 9.98 -10.22
C SER A 60 -9.71 9.14 -8.95
N MET A 61 -10.66 8.23 -8.74
CA MET A 61 -10.98 7.57 -7.46
C MET A 61 -9.83 6.78 -6.81
N ALA A 62 -9.97 6.56 -5.48
CA ALA A 62 -9.01 5.85 -4.64
C ALA A 62 -8.65 4.47 -5.22
N SER A 63 -7.35 4.24 -5.42
CA SER A 63 -6.84 2.93 -5.82
C SER A 63 -6.62 2.10 -4.57
N LYS A 64 -7.35 0.98 -4.47
CA LYS A 64 -7.16 -0.01 -3.41
C LYS A 64 -6.05 -0.96 -3.84
N ILE A 65 -4.92 -0.92 -3.15
CA ILE A 65 -3.84 -1.88 -3.36
C ILE A 65 -3.99 -2.94 -2.27
N ILE A 66 -4.41 -4.13 -2.70
CA ILE A 66 -4.53 -5.33 -1.86
C ILE A 66 -3.33 -6.23 -2.09
#